data_AF-A0A0X3V742-F1
#
_entry.id   AF-A0A0X3V742-F1
#
_cell.length_a   1.000
_cell.length_b   1.000
_cell.length_c   1.000
_cell.angle_alpha   90.00
_cell.angle_beta   90.00
_cell.angle_gamma   90.00
#
_symmetry.space_group_name_H-M   'P 1'
#
loop_
_entity.id
_entity.type
_entity.pdbx_description
1 polymer ?
#
loop_
_entity_poly.entity_id
_entity_poly.type
_entity_poly.pdbx_seq_one_letter_code
_entity_poly.pdbx_strand_id
1 'polypeptide(L)'
;MSGEPLHVETDRLRASRDLQTRMADLASELACGVRGAATAGDAFGKLGGDAEASYRAWVEKEATGLEELTRMLSDVAAGLEFCAEQYDGVDTYNAEEMTGLQGRLP
;
A
#
# COMPACT_ATOMS: atom_id res chain seq x y z
N MET A 1 22.97 8.59 23.30
CA MET A 1 22.92 8.72 21.83
C MET A 1 21.54 9.29 21.50
N SER A 2 21.43 10.35 20.70
CA SER A 2 20.14 10.99 20.42
C SER A 2 19.31 10.12 19.47
N GLY A 3 18.03 9.89 19.79
CA GLY A 3 17.07 9.17 18.93
C GLY A 3 16.61 9.94 17.69
N GLU A 4 17.17 11.12 17.42
CA GLU A 4 16.85 11.95 16.25
C GLU A 4 17.02 11.24 14.89
N PRO A 5 18.07 10.42 14.64
CA PRO A 5 18.23 9.74 13.35
C PRO A 5 17.17 8.67 13.10
N LEU A 6 16.78 7.93 14.14
CA LEU A 6 15.79 6.85 14.05
C LEU A 6 14.39 7.39 13.80
N HIS A 7 13.96 8.44 14.51
CA HIS A 7 12.67 9.08 14.26
C HIS A 7 12.53 9.61 12.82
N VAL A 8 13.58 10.20 12.24
CA VAL A 8 13.56 10.67 10.84
C VAL A 8 13.42 9.50 9.85
N GLU A 9 13.97 8.34 10.17
CA GLU A 9 13.81 7.13 9.35
C GLU A 9 12.42 6.53 9.49
N THR A 10 11.86 6.47 10.70
CA THR A 10 10.48 6.03 10.95
C THR A 10 9.45 6.91 10.22
N ASP A 11 9.60 8.23 10.27
CA ASP A 11 8.71 9.18 9.58
C ASP A 11 8.75 8.98 8.06
N ARG A 12 9.93 8.68 7.51
CA ARG A 12 10.08 8.36 6.07
C ARG A 12 9.40 7.05 5.71
N LEU A 13 9.48 6.03 6.57
CA LEU A 13 8.77 4.76 6.36
C LEU A 13 7.26 4.97 6.35
N ARG A 14 6.71 5.74 7.30
CA ARG A 14 5.29 6.09 7.36
C ARG A 14 4.85 6.93 6.17
N ALA A 15 5.64 7.91 5.75
CA ALA A 15 5.35 8.71 4.55
C ALA A 15 5.33 7.85 3.27
N SER A 16 6.25 6.89 3.16
CA SER A 16 6.26 5.92 2.06
C SER A 16 5.04 4.99 2.11
N ARG A 17 4.68 4.50 3.30
CA ARG A 17 3.48 3.69 3.54
C ARG A 17 2.21 4.41 3.07
N ASP A 18 2.03 5.67 3.46
CA ASP A 18 0.89 6.49 3.05
C ASP A 18 0.83 6.69 1.53
N LEU A 19 1.99 6.86 0.87
CA LEU A 19 2.06 6.92 -0.59
C LEU A 19 1.59 5.60 -1.23
N GLN A 20 2.08 4.46 -0.75
CA GLN A 20 1.67 3.14 -1.28
C GLN A 20 0.18 2.88 -1.07
N THR A 21 -0.39 3.25 0.09
CA THR A 21 -1.82 3.15 0.35
C THR A 21 -2.63 3.99 -0.65
N ARG A 22 -2.24 5.25 -0.89
CA ARG A 22 -2.91 6.10 -1.89
C ARG A 22 -2.83 5.52 -3.30
N MET A 23 -1.69 4.91 -3.65
CA MET A 23 -1.54 4.23 -4.95
C MET A 23 -2.42 2.98 -5.04
N ALA A 24 -2.58 2.24 -3.94
CA ALA A 24 -3.49 1.09 -3.89
C ALA A 24 -4.94 1.51 -4.07
N ASP A 25 -5.36 2.60 -3.42
CA ASP A 25 -6.71 3.15 -3.57
C ASP A 25 -6.98 3.56 -5.03
N LEU A 26 -6.05 4.27 -5.66
CA LEU A 26 -6.14 4.65 -7.08
C LEU A 26 -6.21 3.43 -8.00
N ALA A 27 -5.40 2.40 -7.76
CA ALA A 27 -5.44 1.17 -8.55
C ALA A 27 -6.78 0.42 -8.41
N SER A 28 -7.35 0.42 -7.19
CA SER A 28 -8.66 -0.16 -6.90
C SER A 28 -9.79 0.60 -7.62
N GLU A 29 -9.76 1.94 -7.58
CA GLU A 29 -10.69 2.80 -8.32
C GLU A 29 -10.62 2.54 -9.83
N LEU A 30 -9.41 2.42 -10.38
CA LEU A 30 -9.21 2.08 -11.79
C LEU A 30 -9.75 0.67 -12.12
N ALA A 31 -9.52 -0.33 -11.27
CA ALA A 31 -10.06 -1.68 -11.46
C ALA A 31 -11.59 -1.67 -11.49
N CYS A 32 -12.21 -0.84 -10.66
CA CYS A 32 -13.66 -0.63 -10.66
C CYS A 32 -14.13 0.06 -11.95
N GLY A 33 -13.43 1.11 -12.39
CA GLY A 33 -13.72 1.82 -13.63
C GLY A 33 -13.59 0.94 -14.87
N VAL A 34 -12.54 0.11 -14.96
CA VAL A 34 -12.31 -0.85 -16.06
C VAL A 34 -13.44 -1.88 -16.13
N ARG A 35 -13.88 -2.41 -14.99
CA ARG A 35 -15.05 -3.31 -14.94
C ARG A 35 -16.36 -2.60 -15.32
N GLY A 36 -16.54 -1.36 -14.89
CA GLY A 36 -17.66 -0.52 -15.30
C GLY A 36 -17.64 -0.19 -16.80
N ALA A 37 -16.48 -0.10 -17.42
CA ALA A 37 -16.37 0.09 -18.86
C ALA A 37 -16.85 -1.14 -19.65
N ALA A 38 -16.63 -2.36 -19.15
CA ALA A 38 -17.25 -3.55 -19.76
C ALA A 38 -18.78 -3.49 -19.76
N THR A 39 -19.39 -3.06 -18.66
CA THR A 39 -20.86 -2.96 -18.56
C THR A 39 -21.42 -1.80 -19.37
N ALA A 40 -20.69 -0.69 -19.48
CA ALA A 40 -21.06 0.43 -20.35
C ALA A 40 -20.83 0.13 -21.84
N GLY A 41 -19.78 -0.62 -22.19
CA GLY A 41 -19.53 -1.09 -23.56
C GLY A 41 -20.66 -2.01 -24.06
N ASP A 42 -21.20 -2.86 -23.18
CA ASP A 42 -22.42 -3.63 -23.43
C ASP A 42 -23.67 -2.74 -23.65
N ALA A 43 -23.69 -1.53 -23.06
CA ALA A 43 -24.80 -0.59 -23.12
C ALA A 43 -24.75 0.40 -24.32
N PHE A 44 -23.56 0.74 -24.84
CA PHE A 44 -23.39 1.80 -25.87
C PHE A 44 -23.30 1.31 -27.32
N GLY A 45 -23.12 0.01 -27.56
CA GLY A 45 -23.17 -0.54 -28.92
C GLY A 45 -22.41 -1.84 -29.02
N LYS A 46 -23.12 -2.90 -29.39
CA LYS A 46 -22.58 -4.25 -29.52
C LYS A 46 -21.35 -4.24 -30.42
N LEU A 47 -20.16 -4.38 -29.83
CA LEU A 47 -19.06 -5.06 -30.52
C LEU A 47 -19.64 -6.41 -30.98
N GLY A 48 -19.56 -6.72 -32.27
CA GLY A 48 -20.09 -7.97 -32.80
C GLY A 48 -18.99 -9.04 -32.86
N GLY A 49 -19.33 -10.29 -32.53
CA GLY A 49 -18.47 -11.45 -32.76
C GLY A 49 -17.17 -11.42 -31.95
N ASP A 50 -16.05 -11.76 -32.60
CA ASP A 50 -14.74 -11.92 -31.95
C ASP A 50 -14.20 -10.64 -31.30
N ALA A 51 -14.65 -9.46 -31.74
CA ALA A 51 -14.24 -8.18 -31.17
C ALA A 51 -14.81 -7.97 -29.75
N GLU A 52 -16.04 -8.45 -29.49
CA GLU A 52 -16.65 -8.40 -28.15
C GLU A 52 -15.94 -9.34 -27.19
N ALA A 53 -15.68 -10.58 -27.62
CA ALA A 53 -14.96 -11.57 -26.83
C ALA A 53 -13.54 -11.09 -26.49
N SER A 54 -12.84 -10.51 -27.46
CA SER A 54 -11.50 -9.94 -27.26
C SER A 54 -11.51 -8.76 -26.29
N TYR A 55 -12.52 -7.89 -26.39
CA TYR A 55 -12.68 -6.76 -25.48
C TYR A 55 -12.98 -7.22 -24.04
N ARG A 56 -13.91 -8.15 -23.85
CA ARG A 56 -14.22 -8.72 -22.52
C ARG A 56 -12.99 -9.39 -21.89
N ALA A 57 -12.24 -10.18 -22.68
CA ALA A 57 -11.02 -10.82 -22.20
C ALA A 57 -9.94 -9.81 -21.81
N TRP A 58 -9.82 -8.70 -22.54
CA TRP A 58 -8.91 -7.61 -22.17
C TRP A 58 -9.36 -6.91 -20.88
N VAL A 59 -10.64 -6.56 -20.75
CA VAL A 59 -11.18 -5.93 -19.53
C VAL A 59 -10.96 -6.82 -18.30
N GLU A 60 -11.26 -8.11 -18.40
CA GLU A 60 -11.04 -9.08 -17.31
C GLU A 60 -9.56 -9.09 -16.90
N LYS A 61 -8.66 -9.20 -17.89
CA LYS A 61 -7.21 -9.24 -17.65
C LYS A 61 -6.69 -7.97 -16.98
N GLU A 62 -7.09 -6.80 -17.46
CA GLU A 62 -6.67 -5.52 -16.87
C GLU A 62 -7.24 -5.32 -15.47
N ALA A 63 -8.51 -5.70 -15.24
CA ALA A 63 -9.12 -5.64 -13.91
C ALA A 63 -8.36 -6.53 -12.92
N THR A 64 -8.06 -7.78 -13.29
CA THR A 64 -7.25 -8.69 -12.46
C THR A 64 -5.85 -8.13 -12.20
N GLY A 65 -5.18 -7.59 -13.22
CA GLY A 65 -3.85 -6.98 -13.06
C GLY A 65 -3.84 -5.80 -12.08
N LEU A 66 -4.89 -4.97 -12.10
CA LEU A 66 -5.04 -3.85 -11.17
C LEU A 66 -5.37 -4.32 -9.74
N GLU A 67 -6.13 -5.41 -9.58
CA GLU A 67 -6.35 -6.04 -8.27
C GLU A 67 -5.06 -6.60 -7.67
N GLU A 68 -4.24 -7.28 -8.48
CA GLU A 68 -2.92 -7.77 -8.05
C GLU A 68 -2.00 -6.62 -7.64
N LEU A 69 -1.98 -5.54 -8.42
CA LEU A 69 -1.22 -4.33 -8.08
C LEU A 69 -1.70 -3.71 -6.76
N THR A 70 -3.01 -3.60 -6.57
CA THR A 70 -3.63 -3.10 -5.33
C THR A 70 -3.17 -3.93 -4.13
N ARG A 71 -3.18 -5.26 -4.25
CA ARG A 71 -2.70 -6.17 -3.20
C ARG A 71 -1.21 -5.95 -2.91
N MET A 72 -0.36 -5.92 -3.94
CA MET A 72 1.09 -5.71 -3.77
C MET A 72 1.40 -4.38 -3.06
N LEU A 73 0.73 -3.29 -3.44
CA LEU A 73 0.89 -1.99 -2.81
C LEU A 73 0.45 -2.01 -1.34
N SER A 74 -0.63 -2.74 -1.05
CA SER A 74 -1.12 -2.92 0.32
C SER A 74 -0.16 -3.75 1.18
N ASP A 75 0.44 -4.80 0.62
CA ASP A 75 1.44 -5.63 1.29
C ASP A 75 2.72 -4.83 1.60
N VAL A 76 3.17 -3.99 0.66
CA VAL A 76 4.32 -3.09 0.88
C VAL A 76 3.99 -2.05 1.95
N ALA A 77 2.80 -1.46 1.92
CA ALA A 77 2.35 -0.52 2.94
C ALA A 77 2.36 -1.17 4.34
N ALA A 78 1.84 -2.39 4.47
CA ALA A 78 1.85 -3.13 5.72
C ALA A 78 3.28 -3.44 6.21
N GLY A 79 4.18 -3.82 5.30
CA GLY A 79 5.59 -4.06 5.62
C GLY A 79 6.32 -2.80 6.10
N LEU A 80 6.03 -1.64 5.49
CA LEU A 80 6.60 -0.36 5.90
C LEU A 80 6.12 0.07 7.28
N GLU A 81 4.83 -0.12 7.60
CA GLU A 81 4.31 0.15 8.95
C GLU A 81 4.94 -0.78 9.99
N PHE A 82 5.03 -2.07 9.68
CA PHE A 82 5.68 -3.03 10.57
C PHE A 82 7.13 -2.64 10.87
N CYS A 83 7.92 -2.23 9.86
CA CYS A 83 9.27 -1.74 10.08
C CYS A 83 9.29 -0.49 10.98
N ALA A 84 8.37 0.45 10.76
CA ALA A 84 8.26 1.67 11.57
C ALA A 84 7.96 1.35 13.05
N GLU A 85 7.01 0.43 13.30
CA GLU A 85 6.68 -0.03 14.66
C GLU A 85 7.87 -0.68 15.37
N GLN A 86 8.69 -1.47 14.64
CA GLN A 86 9.88 -2.09 15.22
C GLN A 86 10.94 -1.05 15.61
N TYR A 87 11.15 -0.03 14.79
CA TYR A 87 12.09 1.05 15.12
C TYR A 87 11.63 1.86 16.34
N ASP A 88 10.33 2.22 16.42
CA ASP A 88 9.77 2.90 17.58
C ASP A 88 9.85 2.04 18.86
N GLY A 89 9.66 0.72 18.74
CA GLY A 89 9.81 -0.22 19.84
C GLY A 89 11.24 -0.30 20.38
N VAL A 90 12.24 -0.30 19.49
CA VAL A 90 13.66 -0.26 19.87
C VAL A 90 14.01 1.05 20.59
N ASP A 91 13.51 2.18 20.11
CA ASP A 91 13.74 3.48 20.75
C ASP A 91 13.10 3.55 22.14
N THR A 92 11.88 3.04 22.29
CA THR A 92 11.18 2.98 23.58
C THR A 92 11.94 2.10 24.57
N TYR A 93 12.36 0.90 24.15
CA TYR A 93 13.15 -0.01 24.99
C TYR A 93 14.48 0.62 25.43
N ASN A 94 15.20 1.26 24.50
CA ASN A 94 16.48 1.92 24.80
C ASN A 94 16.31 3.10 25.76
N ALA A 95 15.22 3.86 25.63
CA ALA A 95 14.92 4.97 26.55
C ALA A 95 14.59 4.47 27.97
N GLU A 96 13.83 3.39 28.09
CA GLU A 96 13.48 2.76 29.37
C GLU A 96 14.71 2.15 30.07
N GLU A 97 15.60 1.45 29.35
CA GLU A 97 16.84 0.93 29.93
C GLU A 97 17.77 2.05 30.41
N MET A 98 17.94 3.11 29.61
CA MET A 98 18.80 4.25 29.96
C MET A 98 18.31 4.99 31.22
N THR A 99 16.99 5.21 31.32
CA THR A 99 16.39 5.84 32.52
C THR A 99 16.42 4.91 33.73
N GLY A 100 16.20 3.61 33.53
CA GLY A 100 16.31 2.59 34.59
C GLY A 100 17.74 2.41 35.13
N LEU A 101 18.76 2.56 34.29
CA LEU A 101 20.17 2.52 34.69
C LEU A 101 20.60 3.81 35.40
N GLN A 102 20.12 4.98 34.96
CA GLN A 102 20.39 6.27 35.64
C GLN A 102 19.77 6.34 37.05
N GLY A 103 18.59 5.75 37.27
CA GLY A 103 17.98 5.65 38.60
C GLY A 103 18.68 4.67 39.56
N ARG A 104 19.64 3.87 39.06
CA ARG A 104 20.37 2.85 39.83
C ARG A 104 21.86 3.15 40.02
N LEU A 105 22.37 4.24 39.46
CA LEU A 105 23.73 4.70 39.70
C LEU A 105 23.77 5.45 41.05
N PRO A 106 24.63 5.04 42.01
CA PRO A 106 24.77 5.67 43.33
C PRO A 106 25.41 7.06 43.28
#